data_AF-A0A845L6X5-F1
#
_entry.id   AF-A0A845L6X5-F1
#
_cell.length_a   1.000
_cell.length_b   1.000
_cell.length_c   1.000
_cell.angle_alpha   90.00
_cell.angle_beta   90.00
_cell.angle_gamma   90.00
#
_symmetry.space_group_name_H-M   'P 1'
#
loop_
_entity.id
_entity.type
_entity.pdbx_description
1 polymer ?
#
loop_
_entity_poly.entity_id
_entity_poly.type
_entity_poly.pdbx_seq_one_letter_code
_entity_poly.pdbx_strand_id
1 'polypeptide(L)'
;MCTPGTFSNEMQLLIRQLKGRTHRLFHDAQDVAVYLKENRQEIELAELLGQMAVALKEAETAAARAMELAASRQQAAEAQRPSPTATVFNG
;
A
#
# COMPACT_ATOMS: atom_id res chain seq x y z
N MET A 1 -24.58 -6.06 4.92
CA MET A 1 -24.60 -5.20 3.72
C MET A 1 -23.38 -4.29 3.79
N CYS A 2 -22.56 -4.24 2.74
CA CYS A 2 -21.39 -3.37 2.70
C CYS A 2 -21.89 -1.94 2.40
N THR A 3 -21.74 -1.01 3.36
CA THR A 3 -22.03 0.41 3.13
C THR A 3 -20.85 1.07 2.40
N PRO A 4 -21.05 2.19 1.68
CA PRO A 4 -19.94 2.88 1.02
C PRO A 4 -18.79 3.27 1.97
N GLY A 5 -19.12 3.62 3.23
CA GLY A 5 -18.12 3.94 4.26
C GLY A 5 -17.33 2.72 4.72
N THR A 6 -17.98 1.58 4.97
CA THR A 6 -17.30 0.33 5.36
C THR A 6 -16.47 -0.24 4.22
N PHE A 7 -16.97 -0.20 2.98
CA PHE A 7 -16.24 -0.65 1.79
C PHE A 7 -14.95 0.14 1.56
N SER A 8 -15.00 1.46 1.72
CA SER A 8 -13.82 2.33 1.58
C SER A 8 -12.75 1.98 2.62
N ASN A 9 -13.14 1.75 3.87
CA ASN A 9 -12.21 1.39 4.94
C ASN A 9 -11.58 0.01 4.73
N GLU A 10 -12.37 -0.99 4.34
CA GLU A 10 -11.89 -2.34 4.04
C GLU A 10 -10.90 -2.32 2.87
N MET A 11 -11.18 -1.56 1.82
CA MET A 11 -10.27 -1.35 0.69
C MET A 11 -8.96 -0.68 1.12
N GLN A 12 -9.01 0.39 1.92
CA GLN A 12 -7.81 1.06 2.43
C GLN A 12 -6.95 0.14 3.30
N LEU A 13 -7.57 -0.68 4.15
CA LEU A 13 -6.88 -1.68 4.96
C LEU A 13 -6.18 -2.73 4.08
N LEU A 14 -6.87 -3.24 3.07
CA LEU A 14 -6.30 -4.21 2.13
C LEU A 14 -5.09 -3.63 1.39
N ILE A 15 -5.19 -2.40 0.87
CA ILE A 15 -4.08 -1.74 0.16
C ILE A 15 -2.90 -1.51 1.11
N ARG A 16 -3.15 -1.08 2.36
CA ARG A 16 -2.10 -0.89 3.37
C ARG A 16 -1.37 -2.20 3.69
N GLN A 17 -2.10 -3.29 3.86
CA GLN A 17 -1.53 -4.61 4.08
C GLN A 17 -0.70 -5.08 2.88
N LEU A 18 -1.21 -4.89 1.66
CA LEU A 18 -0.47 -5.23 0.44
C LEU A 18 0.85 -4.47 0.37
N LYS A 19 0.85 -3.14 0.53
CA LYS A 19 2.09 -2.34 0.53
C LYS A 19 3.10 -2.86 1.57
N GLY A 20 2.66 -3.08 2.80
CA GLY A 20 3.56 -3.53 3.87
C GLY A 20 4.16 -4.92 3.62
N ARG A 21 3.35 -5.85 3.10
CA ARG A 21 3.81 -7.21 2.78
C ARG A 21 4.74 -7.23 1.59
N THR A 22 4.42 -6.50 0.51
CA THR A 22 5.27 -6.45 -0.68
C THR A 22 6.59 -5.74 -0.41
N HIS A 23 6.60 -4.68 0.41
CA HIS A 23 7.83 -4.03 0.86
C HIS A 23 8.79 -4.99 1.57
N ARG A 24 8.27 -5.78 2.53
CA ARG A 24 9.10 -6.76 3.25
C ARG A 24 9.61 -7.86 2.33
N LEU A 25 8.72 -8.48 1.57
CA LEU A 25 9.10 -9.55 0.65
C LEU A 25 10.07 -9.09 -0.43
N PHE A 26 9.99 -7.82 -0.87
CA PHE A 26 10.93 -7.24 -1.80
C PHE A 26 12.36 -7.26 -1.23
N HIS A 27 12.54 -6.77 -0.01
CA HIS A 27 13.85 -6.75 0.65
C HIS A 27 14.34 -8.17 0.91
N ASP A 28 13.50 -9.05 1.46
CA ASP A 28 13.88 -10.44 1.73
C ASP A 28 14.32 -11.18 0.45
N ALA A 29 13.57 -11.04 -0.65
CA ALA A 29 13.91 -11.68 -1.92
C ALA A 29 15.19 -11.09 -2.54
N GLN A 30 15.39 -9.78 -2.42
CA GLN A 30 16.58 -9.10 -2.92
C GLN A 30 17.84 -9.53 -2.16
N ASP A 31 17.77 -9.59 -0.83
CA ASP A 31 18.90 -9.97 0.03
C ASP A 31 19.33 -11.42 -0.25
N VAL A 32 18.37 -12.34 -0.41
CA VAL A 32 18.66 -13.74 -0.76
C VAL A 32 19.25 -13.84 -2.16
N ALA A 33 18.70 -13.11 -3.15
CA ALA A 33 19.25 -13.10 -4.51
C ALA A 33 20.71 -12.60 -4.54
N VAL A 34 21.02 -11.53 -3.80
CA VAL A 34 22.38 -11.01 -3.68
C VAL A 34 23.30 -12.04 -3.06
N TYR A 35 22.89 -12.64 -1.94
CA TYR A 35 23.68 -13.67 -1.25
C TYR A 35 24.02 -14.85 -2.18
N LEU A 36 23.03 -15.40 -2.89
CA LEU A 36 23.24 -16.53 -3.80
C LEU A 36 24.21 -16.16 -4.95
N LYS A 37 24.03 -14.98 -5.52
CA LYS A 37 24.87 -14.47 -6.61
C LYS A 37 26.32 -14.25 -6.18
N GLU A 38 26.55 -13.66 -5.01
CA GLU A 38 27.89 -13.42 -4.45
C GLU A 38 28.64 -14.71 -4.16
N ASN A 39 27.93 -15.74 -3.67
CA ASN A 39 28.51 -17.05 -3.36
C ASN A 39 28.57 -17.99 -4.58
N ARG A 40 28.17 -17.53 -5.78
CA ARG A 40 28.08 -18.32 -7.02
C ARG A 40 27.24 -19.60 -6.86
N GLN A 41 26.24 -19.54 -5.98
CA GLN A 41 25.31 -20.63 -5.71
C GLN A 41 24.01 -20.37 -6.47
N GLU A 42 23.45 -21.41 -7.08
CA GLU A 42 22.09 -21.40 -7.65
C GLU A 42 21.77 -20.13 -8.46
N ILE A 43 22.63 -19.79 -9.43
CA ILE A 43 22.57 -18.52 -10.19
C ILE A 43 21.18 -18.29 -10.79
N GLU A 44 20.57 -19.34 -11.34
CA GLU A 44 19.21 -19.28 -11.90
C GLU A 44 18.16 -18.93 -10.84
N LEU A 45 18.26 -19.50 -9.63
CA LEU A 45 17.38 -19.14 -8.52
C LEU A 45 17.60 -17.69 -8.09
N ALA A 46 18.85 -17.23 -8.03
CA ALA A 46 19.17 -15.84 -7.71
C ALA A 46 18.55 -14.86 -8.72
N GLU A 47 18.60 -15.19 -10.01
CA GLU A 47 17.97 -14.40 -11.08
C GLU A 47 16.44 -14.37 -10.94
N LEU A 48 15.81 -15.52 -10.69
CA LEU A 48 14.37 -15.62 -10.46
C LEU A 48 13.93 -14.81 -9.22
N LEU A 49 14.65 -14.91 -8.11
CA LEU A 49 14.40 -14.11 -6.91
C LEU A 49 14.55 -12.60 -7.19
N GLY A 50 15.54 -12.21 -8.00
CA GLY A 50 15.69 -10.84 -8.47
C GLY A 50 14.48 -10.35 -9.28
N GLN A 51 13.96 -11.17 -10.21
CA GLN A 51 12.75 -10.85 -10.96
C GLN A 51 11.52 -10.72 -10.06
N MET A 52 11.37 -11.63 -9.08
CA MET A 52 10.31 -11.55 -8.08
C MET A 52 10.40 -10.27 -7.24
N ALA A 53 11.61 -9.88 -6.82
CA ALA A 53 11.84 -8.64 -6.09
C ALA A 53 11.38 -7.42 -6.91
N VAL A 54 11.71 -7.35 -8.21
CA VAL A 54 11.23 -6.27 -9.09
C VAL A 54 9.70 -6.21 -9.13
N ALA A 55 9.03 -7.34 -9.32
CA ALA A 55 7.56 -7.40 -9.34
C ALA A 55 6.93 -6.97 -8.01
N LEU A 56 7.55 -7.35 -6.87
CA LEU A 56 7.11 -6.91 -5.55
C LEU A 56 7.28 -5.40 -5.36
N LYS A 57 8.35 -4.81 -5.91
CA LYS A 57 8.58 -3.37 -5.86
C LYS A 57 7.56 -2.59 -6.68
N GLU A 58 7.20 -3.11 -7.85
CA GLU A 58 6.13 -2.55 -8.68
C GLU A 58 4.78 -2.60 -7.96
N ALA A 59 4.47 -3.74 -7.32
CA ALA A 59 3.26 -3.90 -6.53
C ALA A 59 3.21 -2.95 -5.31
N GLU A 60 4.34 -2.75 -4.60
CA GLU A 60 4.46 -1.75 -3.54
C GLU A 60 4.18 -0.34 -4.06
N THR A 61 4.76 0.02 -5.21
CA THR A 61 4.58 1.33 -5.84
C THR A 61 3.13 1.56 -6.25
N ALA A 62 2.47 0.56 -6.82
CA ALA A 62 1.05 0.61 -7.16
C ALA A 62 0.18 0.78 -5.90
N ALA A 63 0.49 0.04 -4.83
CA ALA A 63 -0.23 0.16 -3.56
C ALA A 63 -0.04 1.54 -2.90
N ALA A 64 1.16 2.13 -2.97
CA ALA A 64 1.41 3.49 -2.50
C ALA A 64 0.55 4.51 -3.25
N ARG A 65 0.54 4.46 -4.59
CA ARG A 65 -0.30 5.32 -5.43
C ARG A 65 -1.80 5.14 -5.16
N ALA A 66 -2.25 3.90 -4.93
CA ALA A 66 -3.63 3.61 -4.59
C ALA A 66 -4.06 4.22 -3.24
N MET A 67 -3.16 4.24 -2.24
CA MET A 67 -3.43 4.92 -0.97
C MET A 67 -3.51 6.44 -1.12
N GLU A 68 -2.65 7.06 -1.93
CA GLU A 68 -2.70 8.49 -2.21
C GLU A 68 -4.02 8.88 -2.91
N LEU A 69 -4.48 8.06 -3.87
CA LEU A 69 -5.77 8.23 -4.52
C LEU A 69 -6.95 8.08 -3.54
N ALA A 70 -6.87 7.13 -2.61
CA ALA A 70 -7.92 6.94 -1.61
C ALA A 70 -7.96 8.12 -0.62
N ALA A 71 -6.80 8.60 -0.15
CA ALA A 71 -6.70 9.72 0.77
C ALA A 71 -7.19 11.04 0.16
N SER A 72 -6.80 11.33 -1.09
CA SER A 72 -7.27 12.53 -1.80
C SER A 72 -8.78 12.56 -2.01
N ARG A 73 -9.39 11.41 -2.33
CA ARG A 73 -10.86 11.30 -2.44
C ARG A 73 -11.58 11.51 -1.12
N GLN A 74 -11.00 11.02 -0.02
CA GLN A 74 -11.57 11.23 1.31
C GLN A 74 -11.52 12.70 1.73
N GLN A 75 -10.38 13.37 1.51
CA GLN A 75 -10.24 14.82 1.78
C GLN A 75 -11.23 15.66 0.95
N ALA A 76 -11.43 15.32 -0.33
CA ALA A 76 -12.41 16.00 -1.18
C ALA A 76 -13.86 15.80 -0.69
N ALA A 77 -14.19 14.60 -0.20
CA ALA A 77 -15.50 14.30 0.37
C ALA A 77 -15.74 14.99 1.72
N GLU A 78 -14.68 15.14 2.54
CA GLU A 78 -14.75 15.85 3.83
C GLU A 78 -14.83 17.37 3.65
N ALA A 79 -14.15 17.94 2.66
CA ALA A 79 -14.22 19.37 2.34
C ALA A 79 -15.61 19.83 1.85
N GLN A 80 -16.43 18.90 1.34
CA GLN A 80 -17.81 19.17 0.91
C GLN A 80 -18.84 19.00 2.03
N ARG A 81 -18.42 18.59 3.24
CA ARG A 81 -19.36 18.49 4.36
C ARG A 81 -19.70 19.90 4.86
N PRO A 82 -21.00 20.27 4.92
CA PRO A 82 -21.39 21.56 5.46
C PRO A 82 -20.92 21.67 6.92
N SER A 83 -20.29 22.80 7.24
CA SER A 83 -19.84 23.11 8.60
C SER A 83 -21.03 23.03 9.57
N PRO A 84 -20.92 22.32 10.70
CA PRO A 84 -22.00 22.25 11.66
C PRO A 84 -22.28 23.66 12.19
N THR A 85 -23.50 24.13 11.97
CA THR A 85 -23.96 25.43 12.47
C THR A 85 -23.90 25.38 13.99
N ALA A 86 -22.90 26.03 14.58
CA ALA A 86 -22.80 26.15 16.03
C ALA A 86 -24.00 26.96 16.51
N THR A 87 -24.94 26.30 17.19
CA THR A 87 -26.04 26.99 17.88
C THR A 87 -25.45 27.69 19.10
N VAL A 88 -25.25 29.00 19.00
CA VAL A 88 -24.79 29.82 20.13
C VAL A 88 -26.01 30.12 21.00
N PHE A 89 -26.05 29.56 22.21
CA PHE A 89 -27.01 29.98 23.23
C PHE A 89 -26.43 31.23 23.93
N ASN A 90 -26.99 32.41 23.63
CA ASN A 90 -26.74 33.59 24.44
C ASN A 90 -27.59 33.48 25.72
N GLY A 91 -26.92 33.37 26.86
CA GLY A 91 -27.52 33.49 28.19
C GLY A 91 -27.77 34.93 28.59
#